data_AF-A0A8A4TJI3-F1
#
_entry.id   AF-A0A8A4TJI3-F1
#
_cell.length_a   1.000
_cell.length_b   1.000
_cell.length_c   1.000
_cell.angle_alpha   90.00
_cell.angle_beta   90.00
_cell.angle_gamma   90.00
#
_symmetry.space_group_name_H-M   'P 1'
#
loop_
_entity.id
_entity.type
_entity.pdbx_description
1 polymer ?
#
loop_
_entity_poly.entity_id
_entity_poly.type
_entity_poly.pdbx_seq_one_letter_code
_entity_poly.pdbx_strand_id
1 'polypeptide(L)'
;MKFRLLLFLAFTVPLIAQKPEPSTATNALTAPVFQRGGTDSYETSFESSEGFATGFLGTQTATNWTIFTASTTQPTISAADAHQGTQSMNIDKDDANTTGTLLGGFSPQIAPSDATAVQRCQVWVKITPGGGGDYDVAPQSPTQGFLTARVNFRFNGPVRVLDGGSFVETGTNWTENQWHFLEIVLDPVAETLDYYLDSNLIYQATTLLGGTTMEQVVLISDNWNDGDSVFYDELAFGILDPCTIDSVVVSGNSATITGECDAIDIYARNANTGAVELIASGVVLDGSYTINGIPNDSQIIAVAAGGDVADGVASANFSVPTLGEWGLIAFTMMLMSGGLLYMRRQRQA
;
A
#
# COMPACT_ATOMS: atom_id res chain seq x y z
N MET A 1 -68.18 27.96 -17.19
CA MET A 1 -67.31 26.77 -17.27
C MET A 1 -65.87 27.27 -17.28
N LYS A 2 -65.11 27.13 -16.18
CA LYS A 2 -63.71 27.62 -16.07
C LYS A 2 -62.75 26.48 -16.41
N PHE A 3 -62.08 26.55 -17.55
CA PHE A 3 -60.99 25.65 -17.91
C PHE A 3 -59.74 26.06 -17.14
N ARG A 4 -59.26 25.19 -16.23
CA ARG A 4 -57.92 25.30 -15.65
C ARG A 4 -56.95 24.63 -16.62
N LEU A 5 -56.10 25.43 -17.26
CA LEU A 5 -54.98 24.95 -18.05
C LEU A 5 -53.92 24.43 -17.06
N LEU A 6 -53.78 23.11 -16.96
CA LEU A 6 -52.71 22.47 -16.19
C LEU A 6 -51.45 22.54 -17.04
N LEU A 7 -50.57 23.51 -16.76
CA LEU A 7 -49.27 23.62 -17.41
C LEU A 7 -48.35 22.54 -16.82
N PHE A 8 -48.18 21.43 -17.53
CA PHE A 8 -47.12 20.47 -17.26
C PHE A 8 -45.78 21.13 -17.65
N LEU A 9 -45.04 21.63 -16.67
CA LEU A 9 -43.61 21.84 -16.85
C LEU A 9 -42.97 20.45 -16.98
N ALA A 10 -42.65 20.06 -18.21
CA ALA A 10 -41.76 18.94 -18.45
C ALA A 10 -40.37 19.34 -17.94
N PHE A 11 -40.02 18.88 -16.74
CA PHE A 11 -38.63 18.86 -16.30
C PHE A 11 -37.92 17.82 -17.15
N THR A 12 -37.24 18.25 -18.20
CA THR A 12 -36.18 17.47 -18.83
C THR A 12 -35.07 17.35 -17.79
N VAL A 13 -35.09 16.28 -17.01
CA VAL A 13 -33.89 15.86 -16.28
C VAL A 13 -32.86 15.56 -17.36
N PRO A 14 -31.72 16.28 -17.42
CA PRO A 14 -30.69 15.94 -18.37
C PRO A 14 -30.31 14.48 -18.12
N LEU A 15 -30.41 13.66 -19.16
CA LEU A 15 -29.91 12.30 -19.13
C LEU A 15 -28.40 12.42 -18.99
N ILE A 16 -27.90 12.38 -17.75
CA ILE A 16 -26.47 12.28 -17.49
C ILE A 16 -26.06 10.98 -18.17
N ALA A 17 -25.27 11.09 -19.23
CA ALA A 17 -24.78 9.93 -19.96
C ALA A 17 -24.08 9.02 -18.93
N GLN A 18 -24.62 7.81 -18.75
CA GLN A 18 -24.05 6.88 -17.79
C GLN A 18 -22.67 6.49 -18.31
N LYS A 19 -21.63 6.89 -17.57
CA LYS A 19 -20.26 6.48 -17.81
C LYS A 19 -20.21 4.94 -17.80
N PRO A 20 -19.61 4.29 -18.83
CA PRO A 20 -19.47 2.84 -18.84
C PRO A 20 -18.73 2.34 -17.60
N GLU A 21 -19.12 1.18 -17.09
CA GLU A 21 -18.39 0.55 -16.00
C GLU A 21 -16.99 0.12 -16.48
N PRO A 22 -15.95 0.20 -15.61
CA PRO A 22 -14.64 -0.31 -15.94
C PRO A 22 -14.70 -1.80 -16.32
N SER A 23 -13.81 -2.23 -17.22
CA SER A 23 -13.70 -3.64 -17.63
C SER A 23 -13.52 -4.55 -16.42
N THR A 24 -14.29 -5.64 -16.36
CA THR A 24 -14.17 -6.68 -15.32
C THR A 24 -13.30 -7.85 -15.74
N ALA A 25 -12.55 -7.71 -16.85
CA ALA A 25 -11.63 -8.74 -17.30
C ALA A 25 -10.57 -9.04 -16.23
N THR A 26 -10.29 -10.32 -16.03
CA THR A 26 -9.29 -10.81 -15.05
C THR A 26 -7.97 -11.20 -15.70
N ASN A 27 -7.84 -11.09 -17.02
CA ASN A 27 -6.57 -11.30 -17.70
C ASN A 27 -5.61 -10.16 -17.36
N ALA A 28 -4.31 -10.46 -17.25
CA ALA A 28 -3.28 -9.45 -17.13
C ALA A 28 -3.38 -8.43 -18.27
N LEU A 29 -3.26 -7.16 -17.92
CA LEU A 29 -3.20 -6.07 -18.87
C LEU A 29 -1.87 -6.13 -19.60
N THR A 30 -1.88 -5.77 -20.88
CA THR A 30 -0.72 -5.95 -21.76
C THR A 30 -0.14 -4.63 -22.21
N ALA A 31 1.19 -4.56 -22.15
CA ALA A 31 2.06 -3.57 -22.75
C ALA A 31 3.39 -4.28 -23.08
N PRO A 32 4.33 -3.65 -23.83
CA PRO A 32 5.69 -4.19 -23.93
C PRO A 32 6.26 -4.47 -22.53
N VAL A 33 6.82 -5.66 -22.35
CA VAL A 33 7.31 -6.12 -21.05
C VAL A 33 8.82 -5.89 -20.94
N PHE A 34 9.24 -5.18 -19.89
CA PHE A 34 10.63 -5.17 -19.44
C PHE A 34 10.72 -5.91 -18.11
N GLN A 35 11.46 -7.02 -18.09
CA GLN A 35 11.75 -7.74 -16.86
C GLN A 35 12.90 -7.07 -16.12
N ARG A 36 12.67 -6.75 -14.85
CA ARG A 36 13.75 -6.45 -13.90
C ARG A 36 14.29 -7.79 -13.40
N GLY A 37 15.55 -8.08 -13.67
CA GLY A 37 16.16 -9.32 -13.21
C GLY A 37 16.34 -9.33 -11.69
N GLY A 38 15.82 -10.36 -11.01
CA GLY A 38 16.36 -10.85 -9.73
C GLY A 38 16.00 -10.09 -8.45
N THR A 39 14.85 -9.41 -8.38
CA THR A 39 14.30 -8.91 -7.11
C THR A 39 12.89 -9.45 -6.88
N ASP A 40 12.55 -9.74 -5.63
CA ASP A 40 11.22 -10.23 -5.21
C ASP A 40 10.32 -9.09 -4.71
N SER A 41 10.85 -7.86 -4.74
CA SER A 41 10.14 -6.61 -4.46
C SER A 41 10.58 -5.48 -5.39
N TYR A 42 9.78 -4.43 -5.43
CA TYR A 42 10.06 -3.18 -6.15
C TYR A 42 9.47 -1.99 -5.38
N GLU A 43 10.23 -0.90 -5.32
CA GLU A 43 9.85 0.35 -4.66
C GLU A 43 10.24 1.55 -5.53
N THR A 44 9.42 2.61 -5.50
CA THR A 44 9.71 3.90 -6.16
C THR A 44 8.88 5.02 -5.56
N SER A 45 9.50 6.17 -5.32
CA SER A 45 8.81 7.45 -5.05
C SER A 45 8.84 8.38 -6.27
N PHE A 46 9.26 7.85 -7.42
CA PHE A 46 9.38 8.56 -8.70
C PHE A 46 10.40 9.69 -8.65
N GLU A 47 11.42 9.60 -7.79
CA GLU A 47 12.37 10.67 -7.52
C GLU A 47 13.52 10.72 -8.53
N SER A 48 14.17 11.89 -8.63
CA SER A 48 15.30 12.07 -9.55
C SER A 48 16.49 11.20 -9.18
N SER A 49 16.66 10.91 -7.89
CA SER A 49 17.64 9.95 -7.37
C SER A 49 17.35 8.50 -7.79
N GLU A 50 16.11 8.18 -8.14
CA GLU A 50 15.68 6.86 -8.62
C GLU A 50 15.72 6.77 -10.15
N GLY A 51 16.11 7.86 -10.84
CA GLY A 51 16.27 7.91 -12.30
C GLY A 51 15.11 8.55 -13.05
N PHE A 52 14.12 9.11 -12.36
CA PHE A 52 12.97 9.78 -12.99
C PHE A 52 13.24 11.26 -13.24
N ALA A 53 12.90 11.75 -14.42
CA ALA A 53 12.86 13.17 -14.74
C ALA A 53 11.41 13.64 -14.87
N THR A 54 11.13 14.92 -14.60
CA THR A 54 9.80 15.48 -14.88
C THR A 54 9.45 15.39 -16.37
N GLY A 55 8.17 15.14 -16.67
CA GLY A 55 7.65 14.98 -18.03
C GLY A 55 7.16 13.57 -18.35
N PHE A 56 6.89 13.31 -19.63
CA PHE A 56 6.23 12.09 -20.10
C PHE A 56 7.02 10.81 -19.79
N LEU A 57 6.40 9.89 -19.06
CA LEU A 57 7.02 8.64 -18.58
C LEU A 57 7.46 7.74 -19.75
N GLY A 58 6.69 7.70 -20.84
CA GLY A 58 6.96 6.83 -21.99
C GLY A 58 8.27 7.12 -22.73
N THR A 59 8.93 8.25 -22.45
CA THR A 59 10.26 8.59 -23.00
C THR A 59 11.42 8.25 -22.07
N GLN A 60 11.14 7.84 -20.83
CA GLN A 60 12.14 7.62 -19.78
C GLN A 60 12.57 6.16 -19.71
N THR A 61 13.18 5.64 -20.79
CA THR A 61 13.50 4.21 -20.91
C THR A 61 14.42 3.64 -19.84
N ALA A 62 15.16 4.50 -19.12
CA ALA A 62 16.06 4.08 -18.04
C ALA A 62 15.32 3.56 -16.80
N THR A 63 14.04 3.91 -16.62
CA THR A 63 13.23 3.50 -15.46
C THR A 63 12.60 2.11 -15.66
N ASN A 64 12.64 1.56 -16.88
CA ASN A 64 11.94 0.33 -17.30
C ASN A 64 10.41 0.37 -17.14
N TRP A 65 9.82 1.53 -16.86
CA TRP A 65 8.37 1.70 -16.93
C TRP A 65 7.90 1.67 -18.37
N THR A 66 6.74 1.07 -18.61
CA THR A 66 6.03 1.19 -19.89
C THR A 66 4.67 1.83 -19.70
N ILE A 67 3.98 2.10 -20.79
CA ILE A 67 2.71 2.84 -20.77
C ILE A 67 1.71 2.17 -21.73
N PHE A 68 0.44 2.50 -21.57
CA PHE A 68 -0.52 2.21 -22.63
C PHE A 68 -0.14 2.96 -23.91
N THR A 69 -0.10 2.23 -25.03
CA THR A 69 0.39 2.76 -26.32
C THR A 69 -0.47 3.87 -26.92
N ALA A 70 -1.66 4.09 -26.39
CA ALA A 70 -2.56 5.12 -26.88
C ALA A 70 -2.03 6.54 -26.65
N SER A 71 -1.31 6.78 -25.55
CA SER A 71 -0.86 8.12 -25.20
C SER A 71 0.59 8.40 -25.56
N THR A 72 0.85 9.65 -25.92
CA THR A 72 2.20 10.19 -26.16
C THR A 72 2.56 11.32 -25.19
N THR A 73 1.67 11.62 -24.26
CA THR A 73 1.78 12.75 -23.32
C THR A 73 1.50 12.35 -21.88
N GLN A 74 0.80 11.23 -21.64
CA GLN A 74 0.44 10.71 -20.31
C GLN A 74 0.81 9.23 -20.16
N PRO A 75 1.18 8.78 -18.95
CA PRO A 75 1.36 9.55 -17.72
C PRO A 75 2.64 10.39 -17.71
N THR A 76 2.73 11.32 -16.77
CA THR A 76 3.92 12.17 -16.55
C THR A 76 4.49 11.97 -15.15
N ILE A 77 5.78 12.26 -14.99
CA ILE A 77 6.37 12.56 -13.68
C ILE A 77 6.23 14.06 -13.45
N SER A 78 5.67 14.47 -12.32
CA SER A 78 5.26 15.84 -12.07
C SER A 78 5.75 16.32 -10.72
N ALA A 79 6.23 17.56 -10.68
CA ALA A 79 6.55 18.28 -9.43
C ALA A 79 5.37 19.15 -8.94
N ALA A 80 4.16 18.93 -9.48
CA ALA A 80 2.98 19.69 -9.09
C ALA A 80 2.47 19.29 -7.69
N ASP A 81 2.65 18.02 -7.34
CA ASP A 81 2.27 17.45 -6.05
C ASP A 81 3.17 16.23 -5.76
N ALA A 82 3.36 15.94 -4.47
CA ALA A 82 4.07 14.75 -3.99
C ALA A 82 3.61 14.44 -2.56
N HIS A 83 3.58 13.17 -2.18
CA HIS A 83 3.33 12.78 -0.79
C HIS A 83 4.61 12.95 0.02
N GLN A 84 5.71 12.41 -0.50
CA GLN A 84 7.06 12.64 0.00
C GLN A 84 7.98 13.12 -1.13
N GLY A 85 9.12 13.69 -0.77
CA GLY A 85 10.09 14.13 -1.77
C GLY A 85 9.63 15.37 -2.57
N THR A 86 9.83 15.34 -3.89
CA THR A 86 9.69 16.50 -4.77
C THR A 86 8.87 16.24 -6.04
N GLN A 87 8.60 14.99 -6.40
CA GLN A 87 7.83 14.65 -7.59
C GLN A 87 7.09 13.33 -7.42
N SER A 88 6.00 13.16 -8.15
CA SER A 88 5.22 11.93 -8.17
C SER A 88 4.81 11.58 -9.61
N MET A 89 4.26 10.39 -9.82
CA MET A 89 3.59 10.09 -11.08
C MET A 89 2.22 10.79 -11.11
N ASN A 90 1.87 11.42 -12.24
CA ASN A 90 0.60 12.07 -12.50
C ASN A 90 -0.04 11.53 -13.77
N ILE A 91 -1.36 11.36 -13.75
CA ILE A 91 -2.18 11.05 -14.92
C ILE A 91 -3.28 12.11 -15.06
N ASP A 92 -3.11 13.03 -16.02
CA ASP A 92 -4.15 13.97 -16.42
C ASP A 92 -4.92 13.48 -17.63
N LYS A 93 -5.92 14.25 -18.05
CA LYS A 93 -6.61 14.07 -19.32
C LYS A 93 -5.59 14.10 -20.46
N ASP A 94 -5.72 13.15 -21.37
CA ASP A 94 -5.06 13.25 -22.67
C ASP A 94 -6.10 13.61 -23.73
N ASP A 95 -6.15 14.89 -24.11
CA ASP A 95 -7.04 15.44 -25.13
C ASP A 95 -6.70 14.94 -26.55
N ALA A 96 -5.49 14.41 -26.77
CA ALA A 96 -5.15 13.78 -28.04
C ALA A 96 -5.83 12.40 -28.21
N ASN A 97 -6.35 11.83 -27.12
CA ASN A 97 -7.03 10.55 -27.09
C ASN A 97 -8.53 10.70 -26.83
N THR A 98 -9.30 9.77 -27.39
CA THR A 98 -10.75 9.70 -27.16
C THR A 98 -11.03 9.47 -25.68
N THR A 99 -12.07 10.11 -25.14
CA THR A 99 -12.61 9.82 -23.80
C THR A 99 -12.93 8.33 -23.66
N GLY A 100 -12.52 7.72 -22.55
CA GLY A 100 -12.67 6.27 -22.31
C GLY A 100 -11.48 5.43 -22.77
N THR A 101 -10.49 6.00 -23.44
CA THR A 101 -9.21 5.33 -23.73
C THR A 101 -8.40 5.17 -22.44
N LEU A 102 -7.95 3.96 -22.11
CA LEU A 102 -7.09 3.75 -20.95
C LEU A 102 -5.75 4.45 -21.11
N LEU A 103 -5.36 5.20 -20.09
CA LEU A 103 -4.06 5.82 -19.89
C LEU A 103 -3.42 5.20 -18.66
N GLY A 104 -2.10 5.26 -18.55
CA GLY A 104 -1.44 4.65 -17.40
C GLY A 104 -0.04 4.15 -17.65
N GLY A 105 0.58 3.73 -16.55
CA GLY A 105 1.93 3.20 -16.49
C GLY A 105 1.94 1.77 -15.98
N PHE A 106 2.83 0.96 -16.52
CA PHE A 106 3.17 -0.37 -16.06
C PHE A 106 4.54 -0.27 -15.39
N SER A 107 4.58 -0.61 -14.11
CA SER A 107 5.85 -0.76 -13.39
C SER A 107 6.73 -1.85 -14.05
N PRO A 108 8.04 -1.86 -13.80
CA PRO A 108 8.89 -2.97 -14.20
C PRO A 108 8.35 -4.29 -13.63
N GLN A 109 8.43 -5.37 -14.42
CA GLN A 109 8.04 -6.68 -13.92
C GLN A 109 9.15 -7.24 -13.03
N ILE A 110 8.83 -7.61 -11.79
CA ILE A 110 9.75 -8.31 -10.87
C ILE A 110 9.70 -9.82 -11.08
N ALA A 111 10.60 -10.57 -10.43
CA ALA A 111 10.54 -12.02 -10.46
C ALA A 111 9.25 -12.51 -9.79
N PRO A 112 8.63 -13.62 -10.27
CA PRO A 112 7.57 -14.27 -9.52
C PRO A 112 8.08 -14.64 -8.13
N SER A 113 7.40 -14.15 -7.11
CA SER A 113 7.69 -14.48 -5.71
C SER A 113 7.43 -15.96 -5.43
N ASP A 114 7.90 -16.43 -4.26
CA ASP A 114 7.46 -17.71 -3.71
C ASP A 114 5.92 -17.74 -3.62
N ALA A 115 5.30 -18.79 -4.14
CA ALA A 115 3.86 -19.00 -4.12
C ALA A 115 3.27 -19.20 -2.70
N THR A 116 4.12 -19.24 -1.68
CA THR A 116 3.74 -19.34 -0.27
C THR A 116 3.96 -18.06 0.52
N ALA A 117 4.66 -17.07 -0.05
CA ALA A 117 4.95 -15.82 0.64
C ALA A 117 3.76 -14.85 0.60
N VAL A 118 3.51 -14.19 1.73
CA VAL A 118 2.56 -13.06 1.79
C VAL A 118 3.14 -11.92 0.97
N GLN A 119 2.33 -11.37 0.07
CA GLN A 119 2.73 -10.28 -0.81
C GLN A 119 1.89 -9.05 -0.54
N ARG A 120 2.49 -7.90 -0.79
CA ARG A 120 1.83 -6.61 -0.60
C ARG A 120 2.00 -5.76 -1.84
N CYS A 121 1.02 -4.90 -2.07
CA CYS A 121 1.12 -3.74 -2.94
C CYS A 121 0.64 -2.53 -2.16
N GLN A 122 1.47 -1.50 -2.07
CA GLN A 122 1.23 -0.27 -1.34
C GLN A 122 1.47 0.91 -2.26
N VAL A 123 0.63 1.95 -2.19
CA VAL A 123 0.81 3.18 -2.97
C VAL A 123 0.02 4.32 -2.32
N TRP A 124 0.58 5.52 -2.32
CA TRP A 124 -0.16 6.73 -1.98
C TRP A 124 -0.88 7.27 -3.21
N VAL A 125 -2.16 7.61 -3.04
CA VAL A 125 -3.02 8.07 -4.13
C VAL A 125 -3.66 9.40 -3.74
N LYS A 126 -3.60 10.40 -4.62
CA LYS A 126 -4.35 11.65 -4.47
C LYS A 126 -5.07 11.99 -5.76
N ILE A 127 -6.37 12.28 -5.66
CA ILE A 127 -7.20 12.65 -6.81
C ILE A 127 -7.62 14.11 -6.65
N THR A 128 -7.44 14.92 -7.69
CA THR A 128 -7.83 16.33 -7.68
C THR A 128 -9.33 16.51 -7.95
N PRO A 129 -9.93 17.65 -7.54
CA PRO A 129 -11.32 17.97 -7.82
C PRO A 129 -11.55 18.16 -9.31
N GLY A 130 -12.73 17.75 -9.76
CA GLY A 130 -13.17 17.91 -11.15
C GLY A 130 -14.26 16.91 -11.45
N GLY A 131 -14.09 15.70 -10.94
CA GLY A 131 -15.05 14.61 -11.04
C GLY A 131 -15.23 14.18 -12.49
N GLY A 132 -14.48 13.17 -12.92
CA GLY A 132 -14.65 12.62 -14.27
C GLY A 132 -13.96 11.29 -14.46
N GLY A 133 -12.73 11.17 -13.96
CA GLY A 133 -11.91 9.98 -14.10
C GLY A 133 -12.26 8.86 -13.14
N ASP A 134 -12.15 7.63 -13.63
CA ASP A 134 -11.99 6.46 -12.78
C ASP A 134 -10.49 6.13 -12.77
N TYR A 135 -9.96 5.85 -11.59
CA TYR A 135 -8.54 5.58 -11.41
C TYR A 135 -8.34 4.23 -10.76
N ASP A 136 -7.47 3.41 -11.34
CA ASP A 136 -7.28 2.04 -10.86
C ASP A 136 -5.84 1.76 -10.47
N VAL A 137 -5.70 0.91 -9.45
CA VAL A 137 -4.45 0.25 -9.08
C VAL A 137 -4.65 -1.24 -9.27
N ALA A 138 -3.89 -1.85 -10.18
CA ALA A 138 -4.06 -3.24 -10.60
C ALA A 138 -2.74 -4.02 -10.50
N PRO A 139 -2.43 -4.60 -9.33
CA PRO A 139 -1.41 -5.63 -9.21
C PRO A 139 -1.78 -6.86 -10.05
N GLN A 140 -0.80 -7.40 -10.78
CA GLN A 140 -0.99 -8.51 -11.69
C GLN A 140 0.18 -9.49 -11.68
N SER A 141 -0.07 -10.69 -12.18
CA SER A 141 0.91 -11.74 -12.45
C SER A 141 1.00 -11.96 -13.96
N PRO A 142 1.83 -11.20 -14.70
CA PRO A 142 1.98 -11.40 -16.13
C PRO A 142 2.50 -12.79 -16.48
N THR A 143 3.31 -13.46 -15.64
CA THR A 143 3.73 -14.84 -15.94
C THR A 143 2.58 -15.84 -15.91
N GLN A 144 1.53 -15.58 -15.12
CA GLN A 144 0.32 -16.38 -15.08
C GLN A 144 -0.75 -15.88 -16.06
N GLY A 145 -0.61 -14.67 -16.57
CA GLY A 145 -1.55 -14.04 -17.50
C GLY A 145 -2.81 -13.51 -16.82
N PHE A 146 -2.79 -13.29 -15.50
CA PHE A 146 -3.96 -12.86 -14.72
C PHE A 146 -3.68 -11.59 -13.92
N LEU A 147 -4.76 -10.85 -13.64
CA LEU A 147 -4.79 -9.89 -12.54
C LEU A 147 -4.76 -10.64 -11.21
N THR A 148 -4.11 -10.01 -10.24
CA THR A 148 -4.06 -10.50 -8.87
C THR A 148 -5.08 -9.74 -8.03
N ALA A 149 -5.14 -8.42 -8.22
CA ALA A 149 -6.12 -7.55 -7.59
C ALA A 149 -6.45 -6.37 -8.52
N ARG A 150 -7.56 -5.68 -8.24
CA ARG A 150 -7.85 -4.37 -8.85
C ARG A 150 -8.71 -3.54 -7.93
N VAL A 151 -8.23 -2.36 -7.60
CA VAL A 151 -8.95 -1.32 -6.84
C VAL A 151 -9.30 -0.20 -7.79
N ASN A 152 -10.53 0.30 -7.71
CA ASN A 152 -11.04 1.40 -8.51
C ASN A 152 -11.51 2.53 -7.58
N PHE A 153 -10.92 3.70 -7.75
CA PHE A 153 -11.37 4.96 -7.19
C PHE A 153 -12.36 5.57 -8.18
N ARG A 154 -13.66 5.38 -7.92
CA ARG A 154 -14.72 5.81 -8.84
C ARG A 154 -14.86 7.32 -8.82
N PHE A 155 -15.12 7.93 -9.99
CA PHE A 155 -15.24 9.38 -10.17
C PHE A 155 -16.21 10.10 -9.21
N ASN A 156 -17.18 9.38 -8.64
CA ASN A 156 -18.19 9.95 -7.73
C ASN A 156 -17.91 9.66 -6.24
N GLY A 157 -16.72 9.16 -5.89
CA GLY A 157 -16.25 9.01 -4.51
C GLY A 157 -16.09 7.59 -3.95
N PRO A 158 -16.92 6.59 -4.30
CA PRO A 158 -16.76 5.23 -3.78
C PRO A 158 -15.45 4.57 -4.20
N VAL A 159 -14.86 3.80 -3.28
CA VAL A 159 -13.81 2.84 -3.57
C VAL A 159 -14.45 1.48 -3.82
N ARG A 160 -14.06 0.86 -4.94
CA ARG A 160 -14.54 -0.44 -5.38
C ARG A 160 -13.38 -1.40 -5.59
N VAL A 161 -13.63 -2.69 -5.49
CA VAL A 161 -12.63 -3.73 -5.77
C VAL A 161 -13.20 -4.77 -6.71
N LEU A 162 -12.36 -5.37 -7.55
CA LEU A 162 -12.75 -6.46 -8.43
C LEU A 162 -12.72 -7.78 -7.63
N ASP A 163 -13.87 -8.41 -7.43
CA ASP A 163 -14.03 -9.71 -6.75
C ASP A 163 -14.92 -10.62 -7.62
N GLY A 164 -14.46 -11.85 -7.88
CA GLY A 164 -15.21 -12.83 -8.69
C GLY A 164 -15.59 -12.34 -10.10
N GLY A 165 -14.82 -11.42 -10.69
CA GLY A 165 -15.11 -10.85 -12.01
C GLY A 165 -16.20 -9.77 -12.02
N SER A 166 -16.48 -9.13 -10.88
CA SER A 166 -17.37 -7.96 -10.78
C SER A 166 -16.81 -6.93 -9.80
N PHE A 167 -17.07 -5.64 -10.05
CA PHE A 167 -16.72 -4.60 -9.08
C PHE A 167 -17.73 -4.59 -7.92
N VAL A 168 -17.21 -4.64 -6.70
CA VAL A 168 -17.96 -4.57 -5.46
C VAL A 168 -17.62 -3.27 -4.73
N GLU A 169 -18.63 -2.55 -4.26
CA GLU A 169 -18.43 -1.36 -3.41
C GLU A 169 -17.97 -1.79 -2.01
N THR A 170 -16.92 -1.14 -1.51
CA THR A 170 -16.33 -1.45 -0.20
C THR A 170 -17.08 -0.78 0.97
N GLY A 171 -17.99 0.15 0.67
CA GLY A 171 -18.61 1.03 1.66
C GLY A 171 -17.69 2.18 2.13
N THR A 172 -16.46 2.24 1.62
CA THR A 172 -15.51 3.33 1.87
C THR A 172 -15.49 4.31 0.69
N ASN A 173 -15.34 5.59 0.98
CA ASN A 173 -15.15 6.64 -0.02
C ASN A 173 -13.75 7.23 0.09
N TRP A 174 -13.21 7.70 -1.03
CA TRP A 174 -12.03 8.57 -1.07
C TRP A 174 -12.47 10.04 -1.05
N THR A 175 -11.56 10.93 -0.71
CA THR A 175 -11.80 12.38 -0.63
C THR A 175 -10.85 13.14 -1.55
N GLU A 176 -11.41 14.08 -2.32
CA GLU A 176 -10.62 14.90 -3.23
C GLU A 176 -9.53 15.71 -2.49
N ASN A 177 -8.39 15.91 -3.15
CA ASN A 177 -7.22 16.63 -2.65
C ASN A 177 -6.62 16.07 -1.36
N GLN A 178 -6.86 14.80 -1.03
CA GLN A 178 -6.21 14.12 0.08
C GLN A 178 -5.38 12.94 -0.42
N TRP A 179 -4.18 12.80 0.13
CA TRP A 179 -3.37 11.61 -0.04
C TRP A 179 -3.96 10.50 0.79
N HIS A 180 -4.25 9.37 0.16
CA HIS A 180 -4.73 8.15 0.78
C HIS A 180 -3.71 7.04 0.62
N PHE A 181 -3.48 6.28 1.68
CA PHE A 181 -2.61 5.12 1.64
C PHE A 181 -3.42 3.87 1.26
N LEU A 182 -3.20 3.34 0.06
CA LEU A 182 -3.77 2.08 -0.38
C LEU A 182 -2.80 0.94 -0.07
N GLU A 183 -3.27 -0.11 0.59
CA GLU A 183 -2.54 -1.37 0.76
C GLU A 183 -3.41 -2.56 0.33
N ILE A 184 -2.81 -3.48 -0.42
CA ILE A 184 -3.42 -4.74 -0.86
C ILE A 184 -2.51 -5.86 -0.37
N VAL A 185 -3.07 -6.82 0.37
CA VAL A 185 -2.31 -7.94 0.96
C VAL A 185 -2.85 -9.25 0.39
N LEU A 186 -1.99 -10.00 -0.30
CA LEU A 186 -2.28 -11.35 -0.76
C LEU A 186 -1.59 -12.35 0.17
N ASP A 187 -2.37 -13.22 0.80
CA ASP A 187 -1.86 -14.41 1.48
C ASP A 187 -2.25 -15.63 0.63
N PRO A 188 -1.32 -16.18 -0.16
CA PRO A 188 -1.62 -17.32 -1.03
C PRO A 188 -1.83 -18.63 -0.27
N VAL A 189 -1.39 -18.73 0.99
CA VAL A 189 -1.57 -19.93 1.83
C VAL A 189 -2.94 -19.91 2.51
N ALA A 190 -3.35 -18.74 3.02
CA ALA A 190 -4.69 -18.55 3.58
C ALA A 190 -5.77 -18.34 2.50
N GLU A 191 -5.36 -18.19 1.24
CA GLU A 191 -6.20 -17.85 0.09
C GLU A 191 -6.99 -16.54 0.32
N THR A 192 -6.38 -15.56 0.99
CA THR A 192 -7.01 -14.26 1.26
C THR A 192 -6.40 -13.14 0.43
N LEU A 193 -7.25 -12.16 0.11
CA LEU A 193 -6.85 -10.92 -0.53
C LEU A 193 -7.56 -9.77 0.18
N ASP A 194 -6.80 -9.06 1.00
CA ASP A 194 -7.30 -8.02 1.89
C ASP A 194 -6.94 -6.64 1.32
N TYR A 195 -7.90 -5.72 1.40
CA TYR A 195 -7.77 -4.36 0.89
C TYR A 195 -7.89 -3.38 2.05
N TYR A 196 -6.94 -2.48 2.16
CA TYR A 196 -6.87 -1.46 3.18
C TYR A 196 -6.78 -0.07 2.55
N LEU A 197 -7.48 0.89 3.15
CA LEU A 197 -7.34 2.32 2.85
C LEU A 197 -7.10 3.07 4.15
N ASP A 198 -6.05 3.88 4.19
CA ASP A 198 -5.60 4.61 5.38
C ASP A 198 -5.46 3.68 6.59
N SER A 199 -4.86 2.50 6.34
CA SER A 199 -4.66 1.40 7.30
C SER A 199 -5.93 0.77 7.86
N ASN A 200 -7.11 1.06 7.30
CA ASN A 200 -8.37 0.42 7.67
C ASN A 200 -8.72 -0.67 6.66
N LEU A 201 -9.02 -1.88 7.11
CA LEU A 201 -9.56 -2.93 6.25
C LEU A 201 -10.91 -2.45 5.67
N ILE A 202 -10.96 -2.26 4.37
CA ILE A 202 -12.17 -1.84 3.63
C ILE A 202 -12.89 -3.02 2.98
N TYR A 203 -12.16 -4.09 2.65
CA TYR A 203 -12.73 -5.27 2.02
C TYR A 203 -11.80 -6.48 2.14
N GLN A 204 -12.38 -7.67 2.20
CA GLN A 204 -11.68 -8.94 2.06
C GLN A 204 -12.34 -9.71 0.91
N ALA A 205 -11.56 -10.07 -0.11
CA ALA A 205 -12.08 -10.78 -1.27
C ALA A 205 -12.69 -12.12 -0.88
N THR A 206 -13.79 -12.46 -1.55
CA THR A 206 -14.41 -13.78 -1.44
C THR A 206 -13.87 -14.75 -2.48
N THR A 207 -13.37 -14.25 -3.62
CA THR A 207 -12.84 -15.03 -4.74
C THR A 207 -11.61 -14.35 -5.36
N LEU A 208 -10.49 -15.08 -5.45
CA LEU A 208 -9.28 -14.58 -6.12
C LEU A 208 -9.46 -14.51 -7.66
N LEU A 209 -8.84 -13.53 -8.31
CA LEU A 209 -9.00 -13.23 -9.73
C LEU A 209 -8.19 -14.15 -10.68
N GLY A 210 -7.37 -15.04 -10.13
CA GLY A 210 -6.58 -16.04 -10.84
C GLY A 210 -5.07 -15.87 -10.65
N GLY A 211 -4.58 -14.63 -10.48
CA GLY A 211 -3.19 -14.36 -10.14
C GLY A 211 -2.87 -14.73 -8.68
N THR A 212 -1.78 -15.46 -8.47
CA THR A 212 -1.29 -15.87 -7.13
C THR A 212 0.01 -15.18 -6.74
N THR A 213 0.50 -14.25 -7.56
CA THR A 213 1.69 -13.42 -7.31
C THR A 213 1.44 -11.97 -7.76
N MET A 214 2.18 -11.01 -7.22
CA MET A 214 2.18 -9.60 -7.61
C MET A 214 3.53 -9.30 -8.25
N GLU A 215 3.59 -9.42 -9.57
CA GLU A 215 4.82 -9.27 -10.34
C GLU A 215 4.94 -7.90 -11.00
N GLN A 216 3.82 -7.19 -11.10
CA GLN A 216 3.74 -5.89 -11.73
C GLN A 216 2.51 -5.16 -11.20
N VAL A 217 2.62 -3.85 -11.02
CA VAL A 217 1.49 -2.96 -10.74
C VAL A 217 1.22 -2.07 -11.96
N VAL A 218 -0.04 -1.95 -12.33
CA VAL A 218 -0.54 -1.02 -13.35
C VAL A 218 -1.34 0.09 -12.68
N LEU A 219 -1.00 1.34 -13.00
CA LEU A 219 -1.67 2.54 -12.53
C LEU A 219 -2.43 3.15 -13.70
N ILE A 220 -3.76 3.28 -13.58
CA ILE A 220 -4.65 3.48 -14.73
C ILE A 220 -5.55 4.69 -14.52
N SER A 221 -5.78 5.45 -15.59
CA SER A 221 -6.92 6.35 -15.74
C SER A 221 -7.73 5.92 -16.96
N ASP A 222 -9.05 6.13 -16.91
CA ASP A 222 -9.93 5.85 -18.05
C ASP A 222 -10.12 7.05 -19.00
N ASN A 223 -9.38 8.15 -18.81
CA ASN A 223 -9.41 9.35 -19.66
C ASN A 223 -10.78 10.04 -19.75
N TRP A 224 -11.66 9.84 -18.75
CA TRP A 224 -12.89 10.61 -18.56
C TRP A 224 -12.69 11.87 -17.72
N ASN A 225 -11.45 12.13 -17.32
CA ASN A 225 -11.10 13.15 -16.35
C ASN A 225 -11.02 14.56 -16.94
N ASP A 226 -12.15 15.19 -17.24
CA ASP A 226 -12.24 16.56 -17.75
C ASP A 226 -12.06 17.59 -16.62
N GLY A 227 -10.81 17.72 -16.16
CA GLY A 227 -10.40 18.70 -15.14
C GLY A 227 -9.88 18.09 -13.82
N ASP A 228 -10.01 16.78 -13.62
CA ASP A 228 -9.35 16.03 -12.55
C ASP A 228 -8.11 15.26 -13.03
N SER A 229 -7.29 14.87 -12.06
CA SER A 229 -6.02 14.17 -12.24
C SER A 229 -5.81 13.24 -11.06
N VAL A 230 -4.99 12.22 -11.25
CA VAL A 230 -4.51 11.37 -10.14
C VAL A 230 -3.00 11.46 -10.01
N PHE A 231 -2.54 11.57 -8.77
CA PHE A 231 -1.15 11.46 -8.38
C PHE A 231 -0.93 10.14 -7.65
N TYR A 232 0.16 9.45 -8.00
CA TYR A 232 0.64 8.25 -7.33
C TYR A 232 2.06 8.46 -6.82
N ASP A 233 2.32 8.04 -5.60
CA ASP A 233 3.63 8.17 -4.94
C ASP A 233 3.92 6.97 -4.03
N GLU A 234 5.21 6.78 -3.72
CA GLU A 234 5.76 5.71 -2.87
C GLU A 234 5.14 4.32 -3.17
N LEU A 235 5.15 3.92 -4.44
CA LEU A 235 4.71 2.60 -4.86
C LEU A 235 5.71 1.55 -4.35
N ALA A 236 5.22 0.57 -3.60
CA ALA A 236 5.97 -0.61 -3.17
C ALA A 236 5.15 -1.88 -3.44
N PHE A 237 5.76 -2.93 -4.00
CA PHE A 237 5.09 -4.22 -4.15
C PHE A 237 6.03 -5.42 -4.18
N GLY A 238 5.48 -6.61 -3.95
CA GLY A 238 6.18 -7.89 -3.95
C GLY A 238 6.10 -8.58 -2.59
N ILE A 239 7.11 -9.38 -2.24
CA ILE A 239 7.33 -9.82 -0.86
C ILE A 239 7.87 -8.61 -0.10
N LEU A 240 6.96 -7.83 0.48
CA LEU A 240 7.33 -6.81 1.46
C LEU A 240 7.32 -7.55 2.80
N ASP A 241 8.50 -8.00 3.23
CA ASP A 241 8.60 -8.80 4.44
C ASP A 241 7.93 -8.03 5.59
N PRO A 242 6.83 -8.53 6.17
CA PRO A 242 6.34 -7.95 7.40
C PRO A 242 7.48 -8.06 8.39
N CYS A 243 7.90 -6.93 8.95
CA CYS A 243 8.83 -6.94 10.07
C CYS A 243 8.32 -7.92 11.13
N THR A 244 8.97 -9.07 11.25
CA THR A 244 8.65 -10.09 12.25
C THR A 244 9.74 -10.07 13.29
N ILE A 245 9.31 -10.06 14.55
CA ILE A 245 10.20 -10.26 15.69
C ILE A 245 9.72 -11.53 16.36
N ASP A 246 10.45 -12.62 16.16
CA ASP A 246 10.14 -13.93 16.72
C ASP A 246 10.37 -13.95 18.23
N SER A 247 11.45 -13.32 18.69
CA SER A 247 11.79 -13.28 20.11
C SER A 247 12.72 -12.14 20.48
N VAL A 248 12.63 -11.72 21.74
CA VAL A 248 13.61 -10.85 22.38
C VAL A 248 14.05 -11.54 23.67
N VAL A 249 15.32 -11.95 23.74
CA VAL A 249 15.91 -12.62 24.90
C VAL A 249 16.92 -11.70 25.56
N VAL A 250 16.64 -11.24 26.78
CA VAL A 250 17.56 -10.40 27.56
C VAL A 250 18.38 -11.28 28.51
N SER A 251 19.71 -11.16 28.49
CA SER A 251 20.62 -11.87 29.38
C SER A 251 21.75 -10.96 29.87
N GLY A 252 21.73 -10.59 31.14
CA GLY A 252 22.67 -9.63 31.72
C GLY A 252 22.63 -8.29 31.00
N ASN A 253 23.77 -7.87 30.45
CA ASN A 253 23.93 -6.60 29.73
C ASN A 253 23.76 -6.75 28.21
N SER A 254 23.06 -7.80 27.80
CA SER A 254 22.85 -8.11 26.39
C SER A 254 21.40 -8.45 26.13
N ALA A 255 20.96 -8.18 24.90
CA ALA A 255 19.70 -8.68 24.40
C ALA A 255 19.88 -9.22 23.01
N THR A 256 19.30 -10.38 22.77
CA THR A 256 19.24 -11.02 21.46
C THR A 256 17.84 -10.86 20.91
N ILE A 257 17.72 -10.20 19.78
CA ILE A 257 16.48 -10.10 19.02
C ILE A 257 16.59 -11.09 17.87
N THR A 258 15.58 -11.92 17.69
CA THR A 258 15.47 -12.83 16.56
C THR A 258 14.25 -12.44 15.75
N GLY A 259 14.39 -12.36 14.43
CA GLY A 259 13.31 -12.01 13.52
C GLY A 259 13.83 -11.69 12.12
N GLU A 260 12.92 -11.29 11.24
CA GLU A 260 13.19 -10.87 9.87
C GLU A 260 12.55 -9.49 9.65
N CYS A 261 13.37 -8.48 9.42
CA CYS A 261 12.90 -7.11 9.28
C CYS A 261 13.93 -6.24 8.58
N ASP A 262 13.48 -5.44 7.60
CA ASP A 262 14.35 -4.53 6.84
C ASP A 262 14.93 -3.41 7.71
N ALA A 263 14.20 -2.95 8.73
CA ALA A 263 14.70 -1.97 9.68
C ALA A 263 13.93 -2.02 11.00
N ILE A 264 14.65 -2.14 12.11
CA ILE A 264 14.11 -1.88 13.45
C ILE A 264 14.87 -0.79 14.19
N ASP A 265 14.13 -0.02 14.98
CA ASP A 265 14.64 0.83 16.04
C ASP A 265 14.47 0.13 17.40
N ILE A 266 15.52 0.13 18.21
CA ILE A 266 15.56 -0.57 19.49
C ILE A 266 15.76 0.43 20.62
N TYR A 267 14.83 0.43 21.57
CA TYR A 267 14.83 1.36 22.70
C TYR A 267 15.06 0.63 24.02
N ALA A 268 15.94 1.20 24.86
CA ALA A 268 16.06 0.84 26.27
C ALA A 268 15.40 1.89 27.15
N ARG A 269 14.90 1.44 28.30
CA ARG A 269 14.50 2.29 29.40
C ARG A 269 15.42 2.08 30.59
N ASN A 270 15.99 3.15 31.10
CA ASN A 270 16.70 3.14 32.36
C ASN A 270 15.71 2.93 33.52
N ALA A 271 15.86 1.86 34.29
CA ALA A 271 15.02 1.45 35.40
C ALA A 271 15.04 2.44 36.57
N ASN A 272 16.14 3.18 36.76
CA ASN A 272 16.29 4.13 37.86
C ASN A 272 15.67 5.49 37.55
N THR A 273 15.76 5.94 36.30
CA THR A 273 15.32 7.29 35.88
C THR A 273 14.04 7.27 35.04
N GLY A 274 13.65 6.11 34.51
CA GLY A 274 12.56 5.97 33.55
C GLY A 274 12.87 6.51 32.15
N ALA A 275 14.07 7.06 31.92
CA ALA A 275 14.49 7.64 30.65
C ALA A 275 14.55 6.57 29.55
N VAL A 276 14.04 6.90 28.37
CA VAL A 276 14.06 6.04 27.19
C VAL A 276 15.16 6.52 26.25
N GLU A 277 16.00 5.60 25.78
CA GLU A 277 17.12 5.87 24.89
C GLU A 277 17.05 4.91 23.70
N LEU A 278 17.27 5.46 22.50
CA LEU A 278 17.47 4.68 21.28
C LEU A 278 18.88 4.06 21.32
N ILE A 279 18.94 2.74 21.40
CA ILE A 279 20.22 2.01 21.51
C ILE A 279 20.77 1.68 20.12
N ALA A 280 19.88 1.39 19.17
CA ALA A 280 20.23 1.09 17.80
C ALA A 280 19.06 1.47 16.89
N SER A 281 19.38 1.94 15.68
CA SER A 281 18.39 2.40 14.70
C SER A 281 18.72 1.84 13.33
N GLY A 282 17.67 1.52 12.56
CA GLY A 282 17.81 0.93 11.23
C GLY A 282 18.55 -0.41 11.24
N VAL A 283 18.37 -1.22 12.30
CA VAL A 283 18.97 -2.55 12.35
C VAL A 283 18.20 -3.46 11.39
N VAL A 284 18.89 -3.94 10.35
CA VAL A 284 18.39 -5.02 9.50
C VAL A 284 18.49 -6.32 10.30
N LEU A 285 17.36 -7.01 10.48
CA LEU A 285 17.33 -8.34 11.08
C LEU A 285 17.18 -9.39 9.99
N ASP A 286 18.18 -10.25 9.87
CA ASP A 286 18.15 -11.50 9.10
C ASP A 286 18.66 -12.61 10.04
N GLY A 287 17.75 -13.11 10.87
CA GLY A 287 18.04 -14.07 11.93
C GLY A 287 18.23 -13.44 13.30
N SER A 288 19.41 -13.54 13.91
CA SER A 288 19.64 -13.20 15.31
C SER A 288 20.64 -12.05 15.49
N TYR A 289 20.22 -10.98 16.16
CA TYR A 289 21.04 -9.81 16.47
C TYR A 289 21.21 -9.65 17.98
N THR A 290 22.46 -9.62 18.45
CA THR A 290 22.76 -9.36 19.86
C THR A 290 23.28 -7.95 20.06
N ILE A 291 22.55 -7.17 20.86
CA ILE A 291 23.01 -5.90 21.42
C ILE A 291 23.83 -6.20 22.67
N ASN A 292 25.04 -5.65 22.73
CA ASN A 292 25.90 -5.70 23.90
C ASN A 292 25.99 -4.31 24.56
N GLY A 293 26.21 -4.29 25.87
CA GLY A 293 26.47 -3.03 26.59
C GLY A 293 25.20 -2.29 27.02
N ILE A 294 24.07 -2.99 27.13
CA ILE A 294 22.88 -2.46 27.80
C ILE A 294 23.31 -2.18 29.25
N PRO A 295 23.20 -0.93 29.76
CA PRO A 295 23.54 -0.64 31.13
C PRO A 295 22.77 -1.57 32.07
N ASN A 296 23.38 -2.08 33.14
CA ASN A 296 22.76 -3.04 34.07
C ASN A 296 21.41 -2.53 34.62
N ASP A 297 21.25 -1.21 34.63
CA ASP A 297 20.06 -0.52 35.10
C ASP A 297 19.07 -0.24 33.98
N SER A 298 19.15 -0.88 32.81
CA SER A 298 18.28 -0.63 31.67
C SER A 298 17.57 -1.90 31.20
N GLN A 299 16.33 -1.75 30.74
CA GLN A 299 15.50 -2.81 30.18
C GLN A 299 15.15 -2.45 28.73
N ILE A 300 15.19 -3.40 27.80
CA ILE A 300 14.62 -3.17 26.46
C ILE A 300 13.11 -3.09 26.58
N ILE A 301 12.52 -2.04 26.03
CA ILE A 301 11.09 -1.76 26.18
C ILE A 301 10.32 -1.69 24.87
N ALA A 302 11.01 -1.48 23.74
CA ALA A 302 10.36 -1.43 22.45
C ALA A 302 11.35 -1.79 21.34
N VAL A 303 10.82 -2.51 20.36
CA VAL A 303 11.41 -2.67 19.04
C VAL A 303 10.33 -2.21 18.06
N ALA A 304 10.63 -1.21 17.24
CA ALA A 304 9.69 -0.66 16.27
C ALA A 304 10.22 -0.94 14.86
N ALA A 305 9.40 -1.51 13.98
CA ALA A 305 9.67 -1.55 12.55
C ALA A 305 9.73 -0.11 12.02
N GLY A 306 10.72 0.21 11.19
CA GLY A 306 11.03 1.56 10.71
C GLY A 306 9.81 2.40 10.31
N GLY A 307 9.77 3.62 10.83
CA GLY A 307 8.69 4.60 10.65
C GLY A 307 8.61 5.44 11.92
N ASP A 308 8.77 6.76 11.79
CA ASP A 308 8.87 7.72 12.89
C ASP A 308 8.09 7.31 14.14
N VAL A 309 8.80 7.05 15.25
CA VAL A 309 8.20 6.90 16.58
C VAL A 309 7.78 8.30 17.06
N ALA A 310 6.78 8.88 16.41
CA ALA A 310 6.16 10.12 16.83
C ALA A 310 5.44 9.89 18.17
N ASP A 311 6.06 10.36 19.25
CA ASP A 311 5.49 10.68 20.57
C ASP A 311 4.33 9.78 21.02
N GLY A 312 4.62 8.51 21.33
CA GLY A 312 3.57 7.65 21.87
C GLY A 312 3.93 6.20 22.08
N VAL A 313 5.07 5.89 22.71
CA VAL A 313 5.28 4.55 23.27
C VAL A 313 4.24 4.36 24.38
N ALA A 314 3.12 3.74 24.04
CA ALA A 314 2.17 3.22 25.01
C ALA A 314 2.93 2.22 25.88
N SER A 315 3.19 2.58 27.13
CA SER A 315 3.87 1.74 28.09
C SER A 315 3.12 0.42 28.24
N ALA A 316 3.58 -0.65 27.58
CA ALA A 316 3.33 -1.99 28.06
C ALA A 316 4.00 -2.07 29.44
N ASN A 317 3.22 -1.99 30.51
CA ASN A 317 3.72 -2.13 31.87
C ASN A 317 4.16 -3.59 32.06
N PHE A 318 5.42 -3.88 31.71
CA PHE A 318 6.10 -5.10 32.12
C PHE A 318 6.52 -4.92 33.59
N SER A 319 5.69 -5.40 34.51
CA SER A 319 6.09 -5.54 35.90
C SER A 319 7.00 -6.76 36.03
N VAL A 320 8.32 -6.54 36.00
CA VAL A 320 9.29 -7.55 36.42
C VAL A 320 9.30 -7.57 37.96
N PRO A 321 9.05 -8.71 38.63
CA PRO A 321 9.22 -8.79 40.08
C PRO A 321 10.70 -8.57 40.41
N THR A 322 10.97 -7.75 41.43
CA THR A 322 12.31 -7.60 41.99
C THR A 322 12.88 -8.97 42.40
N LEU A 323 13.92 -9.44 41.71
CA LEU A 323 14.56 -10.72 41.96
C LEU A 323 15.40 -10.67 43.24
N GLY A 324 14.96 -11.41 44.25
CA GLY A 324 15.86 -12.06 45.21
C GLY A 324 16.25 -13.43 44.64
N GLU A 325 17.54 -13.59 44.35
CA GLU A 325 18.31 -14.83 44.17
C GLU A 325 17.77 -15.96 43.25
N TRP A 326 18.53 -16.18 42.16
CA TRP A 326 18.64 -17.37 41.31
C TRP A 326 17.34 -18.06 40.86
N GLY A 327 16.92 -17.75 39.63
CA GLY A 327 16.02 -18.60 38.84
C GLY A 327 16.24 -18.35 37.35
N LEU A 328 16.62 -19.40 36.60
CA LEU A 328 16.56 -19.40 35.14
C LEU A 328 15.08 -19.31 34.74
N ILE A 329 14.63 -18.16 34.23
CA ILE A 329 13.27 -17.99 33.76
C ILE A 329 13.28 -18.16 32.24
N ALA A 330 12.91 -19.36 31.78
CA ALA A 330 12.48 -19.54 30.41
C ALA A 330 11.05 -18.98 30.30
N PHE A 331 10.88 -17.83 29.65
CA PHE A 331 9.57 -17.36 29.25
C PHE A 331 9.21 -18.04 27.92
N THR A 332 8.44 -19.13 28.01
CA THR A 332 7.58 -19.51 26.88
C THR A 332 6.50 -18.45 26.79
N MET A 333 6.55 -17.60 25.77
CA MET A 333 5.39 -16.85 25.34
C MET A 333 4.33 -17.89 24.97
N MET A 334 3.37 -18.12 25.87
CA MET A 334 2.22 -18.96 25.60
C MET A 334 1.35 -18.18 24.61
N LEU A 335 1.67 -18.31 23.32
CA LEU A 335 0.75 -18.03 22.23
C LEU A 335 -0.48 -18.91 22.50
N MET A 336 -1.53 -18.30 23.04
CA MET A 336 -2.83 -18.94 23.04
C MET A 336 -3.16 -19.28 21.59
N SER A 337 -3.39 -20.57 21.35
CA SER A 337 -3.76 -21.14 20.07
C SER A 337 -4.80 -20.28 19.34
N GLY A 338 -4.45 -19.82 18.14
CA GLY A 338 -5.42 -19.42 17.12
C GLY A 338 -5.95 -17.99 17.14
N GLY A 339 -5.18 -17.00 17.59
CA GLY A 339 -5.55 -15.59 17.46
C GLY A 339 -4.39 -14.72 17.01
N LEU A 340 -4.43 -14.25 15.77
CA LEU A 340 -3.58 -13.18 15.25
C LEU A 340 -3.74 -11.93 16.15
N LEU A 341 -2.69 -11.50 16.84
CA LEU A 341 -2.73 -10.26 17.62
C LEU A 341 -2.56 -9.06 16.68
N TYR A 342 -3.65 -8.65 16.07
CA TYR A 342 -3.76 -7.37 15.37
C TYR A 342 -3.96 -6.27 16.42
N MET A 343 -2.94 -5.45 16.70
CA MET A 343 -3.11 -4.28 17.57
C MET A 343 -3.89 -3.19 16.82
N ARG A 344 -5.22 -3.25 16.88
CA ARG A 344 -6.12 -2.20 16.37
C ARG A 344 -6.26 -1.09 17.41
N ARG A 345 -5.91 0.14 17.03
CA ARG A 345 -6.20 1.35 17.81
C ARG A 345 -7.71 1.62 17.76
N GLN A 346 -8.47 1.25 18.79
CA GLN A 346 -9.82 1.80 18.98
C GLN A 346 -9.72 3.15 19.71
N ARG A 347 -10.02 4.24 19.00
CA ARG A 347 -10.42 5.48 19.68
C ARG A 347 -11.80 5.25 20.27
N GLN A 348 -11.91 5.31 21.59
CA GLN A 348 -13.20 5.53 22.25
C GLN A 348 -13.66 6.96 21.96
N ALA A 349 -14.98 7.11 21.77
CA ALA A 349 -15.65 8.37 21.47
C ALA A 349 -15.55 9.41 22.60
#